data_AF-A0A286GM35-F1
#
_entry.id   AF-A0A286GM35-F1
#
_cell.length_a   1.000
_cell.length_b   1.000
_cell.length_c   1.000
_cell.angle_alpha   90.00
_cell.angle_beta   90.00
_cell.angle_gamma   90.00
#
_symmetry.space_group_name_H-M   'P 1'
#
loop_
_entity.id
_entity.type
_entity.pdbx_description
1 polymer ?
#
loop_
_entity_poly.entity_id
_entity_poly.type
_entity_poly.pdbx_seq_one_letter_code
_entity_poly.pdbx_strand_id
1 'polypeptide(L)'
;MPYPPNTVRDLLKTDQVTEATRQELTERLNTSSHPPTFFTAQECDLLQAICRRLIPQDDHEQLIDIAGNIDKRLTENKGDGWRYDVMPADGDAYKLGLKGIDESALLRFGQSFQSLSTEQQDVLLGAVQKNEAPGQIWQQLPADRFFEELLTEAAENYYSHPLAQEEIGYVGMADVPTWQRIGLNQLEDREPRAEGI
;
A
#
# COMPACT_ATOMS: atom_id res chain seq x y z
N MET A 1 -19.27 3.67 10.08
CA MET A 1 -20.17 2.51 10.28
C MET A 1 -19.54 1.37 9.53
N PRO A 2 -19.25 0.23 10.16
CA PRO A 2 -18.65 -0.90 9.46
C PRO A 2 -19.63 -1.47 8.43
N TYR A 3 -19.10 -1.96 7.31
CA TYR A 3 -19.85 -2.86 6.44
C TYR A 3 -19.82 -4.28 7.04
N PRO A 4 -20.81 -5.14 6.70
CA PRO A 4 -20.79 -6.52 7.15
C PRO A 4 -19.48 -7.22 6.76
N PRO A 5 -18.96 -8.13 7.60
CA PRO A 5 -17.80 -8.93 7.23
C PRO A 5 -18.15 -9.90 6.10
N ASN A 6 -17.12 -10.35 5.39
CA ASN A 6 -17.13 -11.28 4.26
C ASN A 6 -17.83 -10.79 2.98
N THR A 7 -18.22 -9.51 2.85
CA THR A 7 -18.97 -9.02 1.67
C THR A 7 -18.26 -9.32 0.35
N VAL A 8 -16.96 -9.02 0.25
CA VAL A 8 -16.15 -9.32 -0.94
C VAL A 8 -15.86 -10.81 -1.07
N ARG A 9 -15.50 -11.48 0.02
CA ARG A 9 -15.15 -12.92 0.00
C ARG A 9 -16.32 -13.82 -0.33
N ASP A 10 -17.54 -13.44 0.02
CA ASP A 10 -18.76 -14.15 -0.37
C ASP A 10 -19.13 -13.90 -1.83
N LEU A 11 -18.91 -12.69 -2.33
CA LEU A 11 -19.08 -12.37 -3.74
C LEU A 11 -18.18 -13.24 -4.63
N LEU A 12 -16.94 -13.52 -4.20
CA LEU A 12 -16.01 -14.45 -4.86
C LEU A 12 -16.51 -15.91 -4.94
N LYS A 13 -17.65 -16.26 -4.34
CA LYS A 13 -18.27 -17.60 -4.44
C LYS A 13 -19.48 -17.62 -5.39
N THR A 14 -19.89 -16.47 -5.90
CA THR A 14 -21.07 -16.31 -6.77
C THR A 14 -20.69 -16.33 -8.25
N ASP A 15 -21.66 -16.38 -9.15
CA ASP A 15 -21.51 -16.20 -10.59
C ASP A 15 -21.40 -14.73 -11.02
N GLN A 16 -21.34 -13.79 -10.05
CA GLN A 16 -21.27 -12.35 -10.30
C GLN A 16 -19.85 -11.81 -10.51
N VAL A 17 -18.86 -12.70 -10.54
CA VAL A 17 -17.45 -12.37 -10.75
C VAL A 17 -16.94 -13.27 -11.86
N THR A 18 -16.35 -12.68 -12.91
CA THR A 18 -15.72 -13.45 -13.99
C THR A 18 -14.60 -14.31 -13.44
N GLU A 19 -14.27 -15.39 -14.15
CA GLU A 19 -13.23 -16.32 -13.69
C GLU A 19 -11.87 -15.65 -13.55
N ALA A 20 -11.50 -14.76 -14.48
CA ALA A 20 -10.23 -14.04 -14.42
C ALA A 20 -10.14 -13.14 -13.16
N THR A 21 -11.18 -12.37 -12.87
CA THR A 21 -11.24 -11.53 -11.67
C THR A 21 -11.24 -12.38 -10.39
N ARG A 22 -11.98 -13.50 -10.38
CA ARG A 22 -12.02 -14.43 -9.24
C ARG A 22 -10.65 -15.02 -8.97
N GLN A 23 -9.95 -15.48 -10.01
CA GLN A 23 -8.61 -16.06 -9.88
C GLN A 23 -7.65 -15.04 -9.25
N GLU A 24 -7.56 -13.83 -9.81
CA GLU A 24 -6.66 -12.78 -9.33
C GLU A 24 -6.91 -12.41 -7.86
N LEU A 25 -8.17 -12.19 -7.48
CA LEU A 25 -8.51 -11.84 -6.09
C LEU A 25 -8.30 -13.00 -5.11
N THR A 26 -8.54 -14.24 -5.56
CA THR A 26 -8.25 -15.44 -4.77
C THR A 26 -6.75 -15.64 -4.57
N GLU A 27 -5.94 -15.39 -5.60
CA GLU A 27 -4.48 -15.43 -5.50
C GLU A 27 -3.96 -14.40 -4.49
N ARG A 28 -4.47 -13.15 -4.53
CA ARG A 28 -4.12 -12.12 -3.55
C ARG A 28 -4.49 -12.51 -2.12
N LEU A 29 -5.71 -13.03 -1.89
CA LEU A 29 -6.16 -13.49 -0.57
C LEU A 29 -5.28 -14.61 0.02
N ASN A 30 -4.76 -15.48 -0.83
CA ASN A 30 -3.95 -16.63 -0.43
C ASN A 30 -2.44 -16.37 -0.49
N THR A 31 -2.02 -15.16 -0.87
CA THR A 31 -0.60 -14.82 -0.95
C THR A 31 -0.01 -14.72 0.45
N SER A 32 0.91 -15.63 0.75
CA SER A 32 1.70 -15.60 1.98
C SER A 32 2.92 -14.71 1.82
N SER A 33 3.32 -14.04 2.91
CA SER A 33 4.59 -13.32 2.97
C SER A 33 5.76 -14.27 2.72
N HIS A 34 6.72 -13.83 1.92
CA HIS A 34 7.95 -14.57 1.60
C HIS A 34 9.18 -13.70 1.91
N PRO A 35 10.37 -14.30 2.10
CA PRO A 35 11.59 -13.53 2.25
C PRO A 35 11.78 -12.54 1.09
N PRO A 36 12.30 -11.32 1.34
CA PRO A 36 12.53 -10.35 0.30
C PRO A 36 13.57 -10.86 -0.70
N THR A 37 13.38 -10.47 -1.95
CA THR A 37 14.17 -10.90 -3.10
C THR A 37 14.86 -9.74 -3.80
N PHE A 38 14.28 -8.54 -3.75
CA PHE A 38 14.88 -7.30 -4.25
C PHE A 38 15.65 -6.58 -3.14
N PHE A 39 15.00 -6.42 -1.99
CA PHE A 39 15.55 -5.78 -0.81
C PHE A 39 16.36 -6.76 0.04
N THR A 40 17.33 -6.22 0.78
CA THR A 40 17.86 -6.92 1.95
C THR A 40 16.79 -7.03 3.04
N ALA A 41 16.97 -7.95 3.99
CA ALA A 41 16.07 -8.08 5.14
C ALA A 41 15.90 -6.75 5.90
N GLN A 42 17.01 -6.01 6.09
CA GLN A 42 16.99 -4.72 6.80
C GLN A 42 16.23 -3.62 6.04
N GLU A 43 16.41 -3.55 4.72
CA GLU A 43 15.66 -2.61 3.87
C GLU A 43 14.16 -2.95 3.86
N CYS A 44 13.81 -4.24 3.78
CA CYS A 44 12.42 -4.68 3.84
C CYS A 44 11.79 -4.38 5.21
N ASP A 45 12.48 -4.64 6.32
CA ASP A 45 12.01 -4.30 7.68
C ASP A 45 11.78 -2.79 7.84
N LEU A 46 12.66 -1.96 7.25
CA LEU A 46 12.49 -0.51 7.23
C LEU A 46 11.27 -0.09 6.40
N LEU A 47 11.11 -0.65 5.20
CA LEU A 47 9.95 -0.38 4.34
C LEU A 47 8.64 -0.81 5.03
N GLN A 48 8.62 -1.97 5.69
CA GLN A 48 7.47 -2.41 6.49
C GLN A 48 7.12 -1.41 7.60
N ALA A 49 8.12 -0.91 8.34
CA ALA A 49 7.90 0.09 9.38
C ALA A 49 7.32 1.39 8.80
N ILE A 50 7.81 1.84 7.64
CA ILE A 50 7.28 3.03 6.95
C ILE A 50 5.84 2.78 6.48
N CYS A 51 5.57 1.65 5.81
CA CYS A 51 4.23 1.30 5.32
C CYS A 51 3.19 1.23 6.45
N ARG A 52 3.56 0.72 7.65
CA ARG A 52 2.68 0.73 8.84
C ARG A 52 2.29 2.12 9.31
N ARG A 53 3.11 3.14 9.03
CA ARG A 53 2.78 4.54 9.33
C ARG A 53 1.92 5.19 8.24
N LEU A 54 2.21 4.87 6.97
CA LEU A 54 1.47 5.41 5.83
C LEU A 54 0.05 4.81 5.71
N ILE A 55 -0.07 3.51 5.91
CA ILE A 55 -1.32 2.75 5.86
C ILE A 55 -1.43 1.92 7.15
N PRO A 56 -1.92 2.51 8.25
CA PRO A 56 -2.12 1.79 9.51
C PRO A 56 -3.12 0.64 9.35
N GLN A 57 -2.80 -0.51 9.94
CA GLN A 57 -3.61 -1.73 9.89
C GLN A 57 -3.76 -2.36 11.29
N ASP A 58 -3.59 -1.56 12.35
CA ASP A 58 -3.47 -2.05 13.73
C ASP A 58 -4.75 -2.76 14.25
N ASP A 59 -5.91 -2.46 13.68
CA ASP A 59 -7.20 -3.04 14.06
C ASP A 59 -7.56 -4.32 13.26
N HIS A 60 -6.64 -4.85 12.43
CA HIS A 60 -6.90 -5.96 11.52
C HIS A 60 -6.35 -7.30 12.02
N GLU A 61 -7.13 -8.37 11.88
CA GLU A 61 -6.68 -9.75 12.20
C GLU A 61 -5.60 -10.26 11.23
N GLN A 62 -5.66 -9.84 9.97
CA GLN A 62 -4.71 -10.19 8.92
C GLN A 62 -4.17 -8.91 8.27
N LEU A 63 -2.85 -8.76 8.30
CA LEU A 63 -2.15 -7.64 7.67
C LEU A 63 -1.90 -7.93 6.18
N ILE A 64 -2.12 -6.93 5.35
CA ILE A 64 -1.73 -6.93 3.93
C ILE A 64 -0.23 -6.59 3.86
N ASP A 65 0.56 -7.46 3.23
CA ASP A 65 2.02 -7.30 3.09
C ASP A 65 2.39 -6.32 1.97
N ILE A 66 2.18 -5.03 2.25
CA ILE A 66 2.47 -3.93 1.29
C ILE A 66 3.95 -3.95 0.88
N ALA A 67 4.86 -4.07 1.84
CA ALA A 67 6.30 -4.06 1.55
C ALA A 67 6.75 -5.27 0.74
N GLY A 68 6.23 -6.47 1.03
CA GLY A 68 6.51 -7.67 0.26
C GLY A 68 6.00 -7.59 -1.18
N ASN A 69 4.84 -6.95 -1.41
CA ASN A 69 4.34 -6.75 -2.76
C ASN A 69 5.20 -5.75 -3.57
N ILE A 70 5.67 -4.68 -2.93
CA ILE A 70 6.63 -3.74 -3.53
C ILE A 70 7.94 -4.48 -3.88
N ASP A 71 8.48 -5.30 -2.97
CA ASP A 71 9.66 -6.14 -3.22
C ASP A 71 9.46 -7.03 -4.45
N LYS A 72 8.34 -7.75 -4.51
CA LYS A 72 8.01 -8.64 -5.62
C LYS A 72 7.94 -7.88 -6.95
N ARG A 73 7.25 -6.72 -6.99
CA ARG A 73 7.16 -5.87 -8.20
C ARG A 73 8.54 -5.47 -8.70
N LEU A 74 9.40 -5.00 -7.79
CA LEU A 74 10.75 -4.55 -8.12
C LEU A 74 11.65 -5.72 -8.57
N THR A 75 11.50 -6.92 -7.99
CA THR A 75 12.16 -8.14 -8.47
C THR A 75 11.73 -8.52 -9.89
N GLU A 76 10.44 -8.39 -10.18
CA GLU A 76 9.88 -8.65 -11.51
C GLU A 76 10.18 -7.52 -12.53
N ASN A 77 10.82 -6.43 -12.08
CA ASN A 77 11.10 -5.22 -12.85
C ASN A 77 9.85 -4.68 -13.59
N LYS A 78 8.72 -4.70 -12.88
CA LYS A 78 7.45 -4.14 -13.37
C LYS A 78 7.32 -2.68 -12.91
N GLY A 79 6.79 -1.84 -13.79
CA GLY A 79 6.45 -0.45 -13.49
C GLY A 79 5.20 -0.03 -14.28
N ASP A 80 4.66 1.14 -13.95
CA ASP A 80 3.48 1.72 -14.60
C ASP A 80 3.79 2.33 -15.99
N GLY A 81 5.07 2.44 -16.34
CA GLY A 81 5.56 2.97 -17.61
C GLY A 81 5.81 4.48 -17.60
N TRP A 82 5.80 5.11 -16.44
CA TRP A 82 6.11 6.53 -16.28
C TRP A 82 6.98 6.78 -15.04
N ARG A 83 7.64 7.94 -14.99
CA ARG A 83 8.31 8.49 -13.80
C ARG A 83 8.57 9.97 -14.00
N TYR A 84 8.68 10.72 -12.91
CA TYR A 84 9.20 12.08 -12.94
C TYR A 84 10.61 12.12 -13.56
N ASP A 85 10.91 13.15 -14.36
CA ASP A 85 12.21 13.33 -15.02
C ASP A 85 13.38 13.54 -14.04
N VAL A 86 13.07 14.06 -12.85
CA VAL A 86 14.00 14.26 -11.73
C VAL A 86 14.24 13.01 -10.89
N MET A 87 13.47 11.94 -11.10
CA MET A 87 13.59 10.70 -10.32
C MET A 87 14.48 9.68 -11.03
N PRO A 88 15.25 8.85 -10.30
CA PRO A 88 15.95 7.70 -10.89
C PRO A 88 14.97 6.56 -11.23
N ALA A 89 15.46 5.39 -11.64
CA ALA A 89 14.59 4.23 -11.82
C ALA A 89 14.06 3.74 -10.47
N ASP A 90 12.88 3.13 -10.42
CA ASP A 90 12.16 2.79 -9.19
C ASP A 90 13.03 2.04 -8.17
N GLY A 91 13.77 1.02 -8.62
CA GLY A 91 14.64 0.25 -7.75
C GLY A 91 15.72 1.09 -7.07
N ASP A 92 16.31 2.04 -7.80
CA ASP A 92 17.29 2.99 -7.26
C ASP A 92 16.61 4.03 -6.36
N ALA A 93 15.41 4.51 -6.75
CA ALA A 93 14.62 5.45 -5.96
C ALA A 93 14.27 4.87 -4.59
N TYR A 94 13.83 3.61 -4.53
CA TYR A 94 13.54 2.91 -3.28
C TYR A 94 14.79 2.73 -2.42
N LYS A 95 15.91 2.25 -2.98
CA LYS A 95 17.15 2.08 -2.19
C LYS A 95 17.68 3.39 -1.65
N LEU A 96 17.69 4.45 -2.47
CA LEU A 96 18.08 5.79 -2.04
C LEU A 96 17.11 6.35 -1.01
N GLY A 97 15.81 6.25 -1.24
CA GLY A 97 14.78 6.79 -0.35
C GLY A 97 14.79 6.14 1.03
N LEU A 98 14.88 4.81 1.10
CA LEU A 98 15.01 4.08 2.37
C LEU A 98 16.27 4.50 3.14
N LYS A 99 17.41 4.58 2.44
CA LYS A 99 18.67 5.05 3.03
C LYS A 99 18.56 6.51 3.50
N GLY A 100 17.87 7.36 2.75
CA GLY A 100 17.61 8.76 3.07
C GLY A 100 16.75 8.91 4.32
N ILE A 101 15.72 8.09 4.49
CA ILE A 101 14.88 8.05 5.68
C ILE A 101 15.70 7.66 6.91
N ASP A 102 16.51 6.60 6.82
CA ASP A 102 17.31 6.15 7.96
C ASP A 102 18.45 7.14 8.31
N GLU A 103 19.08 7.76 7.30
CA GLU A 103 20.03 8.87 7.50
C GLU A 103 19.35 10.04 8.22
N SER A 104 18.13 10.40 7.82
CA SER A 104 17.36 11.48 8.44
C SER A 104 16.99 11.17 9.89
N ALA A 105 16.63 9.91 10.18
CA ALA A 105 16.34 9.42 11.52
C ALA A 105 17.57 9.55 12.43
N LEU A 106 18.73 9.09 11.95
CA LEU A 106 20.01 9.20 12.67
C LEU A 106 20.40 10.66 12.92
N LEU A 107 20.25 11.54 11.93
CA LEU A 107 20.62 12.96 12.05
C LEU A 107 19.71 13.75 13.00
N ARG A 108 18.39 13.49 13.00
CA ARG A 108 17.42 14.21 13.85
C ARG A 108 17.31 13.64 15.25
N PHE A 109 17.37 12.33 15.40
CA PHE A 109 16.99 11.63 16.63
C PHE A 109 18.08 10.72 17.18
N GLY A 110 19.19 10.54 16.46
CA GLY A 110 20.33 9.73 16.90
C GLY A 110 20.08 8.22 16.89
N GLN A 111 19.01 7.76 16.24
CA GLN A 111 18.58 6.35 16.20
C GLN A 111 18.05 5.99 14.81
N SER A 112 18.02 4.69 14.49
CA SER A 112 17.40 4.21 13.24
C SER A 112 15.90 4.46 13.26
N PHE A 113 15.28 4.53 12.07
CA PHE A 113 13.85 4.82 11.95
C PHE A 113 12.97 3.84 12.74
N GLN A 114 13.31 2.54 12.73
CA GLN A 114 12.52 1.51 13.44
C GLN A 114 12.62 1.64 14.98
N SER A 115 13.63 2.34 15.49
CA SER A 115 13.82 2.55 16.93
C SER A 115 13.12 3.81 17.47
N LEU A 116 12.58 4.65 16.57
CA LEU A 116 11.86 5.87 16.92
C LEU A 116 10.47 5.56 17.51
N SER A 117 9.93 6.49 18.32
CA SER A 117 8.51 6.43 18.69
C SER A 117 7.63 6.67 17.46
N THR A 118 6.36 6.25 17.52
CA THR A 118 5.38 6.48 16.45
C THR A 118 5.26 7.95 16.06
N GLU A 119 5.29 8.85 17.03
CA GLU A 119 5.22 10.29 16.81
C GLU A 119 6.48 10.82 16.12
N GLN A 120 7.66 10.29 16.48
CA GLN A 120 8.93 10.67 15.84
C GLN A 120 9.01 10.15 14.41
N GLN A 121 8.49 8.94 14.14
CA GLN A 121 8.36 8.41 12.79
C GLN A 121 7.47 9.31 11.93
N ASP A 122 6.31 9.71 12.45
CA ASP A 122 5.38 10.60 11.75
C ASP A 122 6.00 11.99 11.47
N VAL A 123 6.70 12.56 12.46
CA VAL A 123 7.43 13.83 12.28
C VAL A 123 8.49 13.71 11.20
N LEU A 124 9.21 12.58 11.15
CA LEU A 124 10.24 12.37 10.13
C LEU A 124 9.63 12.20 8.74
N LEU A 125 8.61 11.33 8.59
CA LEU A 125 7.91 11.12 7.33
C LEU A 125 7.25 12.41 6.83
N GLY A 126 6.68 13.22 7.73
CA GLY A 126 6.16 14.53 7.39
C GLY A 126 7.24 15.53 6.92
N ALA A 127 8.49 15.39 7.39
CA ALA A 127 9.61 16.17 6.85
C ALA A 127 10.05 15.68 5.47
N VAL A 128 10.03 14.37 5.22
CA VAL A 128 10.30 13.78 3.88
C VAL A 128 9.24 14.28 2.88
N GLN A 129 7.96 14.21 3.25
CA GLN A 129 6.84 14.71 2.45
C GLN A 129 6.99 16.18 2.04
N LYS A 130 7.51 17.03 2.93
CA LYS A 130 7.70 18.47 2.69
C LYS A 130 9.02 18.82 2.02
N ASN A 131 9.85 17.82 1.68
CA ASN A 131 11.22 18.00 1.21
C ASN A 131 12.13 18.77 2.20
N GLU A 132 11.92 18.54 3.51
CA GLU A 132 12.62 19.19 4.63
C GLU A 132 13.44 18.20 5.48
N ALA A 133 13.49 16.93 5.07
CA ALA A 133 14.26 15.90 5.77
C ALA A 133 15.77 16.15 5.62
N PRO A 134 16.56 16.09 6.71
CA PRO A 134 18.00 16.29 6.64
C PRO A 134 18.71 15.04 6.12
N GLY A 135 19.73 15.22 5.28
CA GLY A 135 20.52 14.11 4.78
C GLY A 135 21.22 14.48 3.49
N GLN A 136 22.40 13.91 3.24
CA GLN A 136 23.09 14.13 1.97
C GLN A 136 22.44 13.35 0.83
N ILE A 137 21.70 12.28 1.15
CA ILE A 137 21.03 11.45 0.15
C ILE A 137 19.94 12.23 -0.58
N TRP A 138 19.23 13.13 0.11
CA TRP A 138 18.19 13.98 -0.50
C TRP A 138 18.74 15.00 -1.51
N GLN A 139 20.07 15.14 -1.63
CA GLN A 139 20.68 15.91 -2.72
C GLN A 139 20.68 15.15 -4.06
N GLN A 140 20.47 13.83 -4.01
CA GLN A 140 20.43 12.93 -5.18
C GLN A 140 19.01 12.49 -5.52
N LEU A 141 18.07 12.63 -4.59
CA LEU A 141 16.69 12.18 -4.70
C LEU A 141 15.76 13.23 -4.08
N PRO A 142 14.82 13.81 -4.83
CA PRO A 142 13.81 14.69 -4.27
C PRO A 142 12.94 13.93 -3.25
N ALA A 143 12.97 14.35 -1.98
CA ALA A 143 12.36 13.59 -0.90
C ALA A 143 10.82 13.58 -0.97
N ASP A 144 10.24 14.70 -1.40
CA ASP A 144 8.80 14.85 -1.65
C ASP A 144 8.31 13.91 -2.76
N ARG A 145 9.05 13.82 -3.87
CA ARG A 145 8.70 12.90 -4.97
C ARG A 145 8.82 11.45 -4.58
N PHE A 146 9.88 11.09 -3.86
CA PHE A 146 9.98 9.73 -3.32
C PHE A 146 8.82 9.40 -2.37
N PHE A 147 8.44 10.34 -1.50
CA PHE A 147 7.30 10.16 -0.60
C PHE A 147 5.98 9.98 -1.37
N GLU A 148 5.76 10.77 -2.41
CA GLU A 148 4.57 10.70 -3.26
C GLU A 148 4.45 9.33 -3.95
N GLU A 149 5.54 8.86 -4.57
CA GLU A 149 5.59 7.54 -5.22
C GLU A 149 5.33 6.40 -4.21
N LEU A 150 6.01 6.44 -3.06
CA LEU A 150 5.86 5.44 -2.00
C LEU A 150 4.44 5.40 -1.44
N LEU A 151 3.84 6.56 -1.16
CA LEU A 151 2.47 6.63 -0.63
C LEU A 151 1.45 6.14 -1.67
N THR A 152 1.65 6.51 -2.94
CA THR A 152 0.79 6.06 -4.05
C THR A 152 0.85 4.54 -4.18
N GLU A 153 2.05 3.97 -4.28
CA GLU A 153 2.22 2.53 -4.42
C GLU A 153 1.71 1.76 -3.19
N ALA A 154 1.89 2.31 -1.97
CA ALA A 154 1.36 1.70 -0.75
C ALA A 154 -0.17 1.70 -0.73
N ALA A 155 -0.81 2.80 -1.15
CA ALA A 155 -2.27 2.90 -1.23
C ALA A 155 -2.85 1.97 -2.31
N GLU A 156 -2.21 1.88 -3.48
CA GLU A 156 -2.62 0.96 -4.55
C GLU A 156 -2.51 -0.50 -4.11
N ASN A 157 -1.41 -0.87 -3.45
CA ASN A 157 -1.24 -2.20 -2.88
C ASN A 157 -2.32 -2.54 -1.87
N TYR A 158 -2.65 -1.60 -0.99
CA TYR A 158 -3.67 -1.82 0.03
C TYR A 158 -5.08 -1.94 -0.58
N TYR A 159 -5.54 -0.94 -1.33
CA TYR A 159 -6.92 -0.88 -1.84
C TYR A 159 -7.19 -1.84 -3.02
N SER A 160 -6.15 -2.43 -3.62
CA SER A 160 -6.31 -3.53 -4.58
C SER A 160 -6.55 -4.89 -3.90
N HIS A 161 -6.39 -4.98 -2.57
CA HIS A 161 -6.57 -6.20 -1.81
C HIS A 161 -8.03 -6.43 -1.39
N PRO A 162 -8.57 -7.66 -1.51
CA PRO A 162 -9.96 -7.95 -1.15
C PRO A 162 -10.35 -7.60 0.30
N LEU A 163 -9.42 -7.73 1.26
CA LEU A 163 -9.67 -7.36 2.65
C LEU A 163 -9.91 -5.86 2.84
N ALA A 164 -9.14 -5.00 2.15
CA ALA A 164 -9.35 -3.56 2.20
C ALA A 164 -10.66 -3.15 1.48
N GLN A 165 -10.99 -3.84 0.40
CA GLN A 165 -12.26 -3.62 -0.32
C GLN A 165 -13.47 -3.98 0.53
N GLU A 166 -13.38 -5.07 1.30
CA GLU A 166 -14.42 -5.49 2.26
C GLU A 166 -14.66 -4.44 3.34
N GLU A 167 -13.58 -3.85 3.89
CA GLU A 167 -13.65 -2.80 4.90
C GLU A 167 -14.45 -1.58 4.43
N ILE A 168 -14.21 -1.14 3.20
CA ILE A 168 -14.89 0.03 2.62
C ILE A 168 -16.21 -0.31 1.92
N GLY A 169 -16.64 -1.57 1.96
CA GLY A 169 -17.87 -2.04 1.29
C GLY A 169 -17.81 -1.98 -0.23
N TYR A 170 -16.61 -1.97 -0.82
CA TYR A 170 -16.41 -1.88 -2.25
C TYR A 170 -16.58 -3.25 -2.91
N VAL A 171 -17.59 -3.37 -3.77
CA VAL A 171 -17.89 -4.60 -4.52
C VAL A 171 -17.72 -4.44 -6.03
N GLY A 172 -16.91 -3.49 -6.48
CA GLY A 172 -16.72 -3.18 -7.90
C GLY A 172 -16.12 -4.33 -8.73
N MET A 173 -15.58 -5.37 -8.08
CA MET A 173 -15.15 -6.61 -8.72
C MET A 173 -16.31 -7.50 -9.19
N ALA A 174 -17.56 -7.18 -8.83
CA ALA A 174 -18.76 -7.80 -9.40
C ALA A 174 -18.96 -7.35 -10.86
N ASP A 175 -18.07 -7.80 -11.73
CA ASP A 175 -17.97 -7.39 -13.14
C ASP A 175 -19.06 -8.01 -14.03
N VAL A 176 -19.82 -8.98 -13.51
CA VAL A 176 -20.98 -9.58 -14.18
C VAL A 176 -22.15 -9.77 -13.21
N PRO A 177 -23.42 -9.57 -13.60
CA PRO A 177 -23.84 -8.80 -14.77
C PRO A 177 -23.37 -7.34 -14.70
N THR A 178 -23.52 -6.62 -15.80
CA THR A 178 -23.22 -5.18 -15.87
C THR A 178 -24.07 -4.38 -14.88
N TRP A 179 -23.46 -3.37 -14.25
CA TRP A 179 -24.11 -2.38 -13.40
C TRP A 179 -25.24 -1.64 -14.14
N GLN A 180 -26.45 -1.65 -13.60
CA GLN A 180 -27.64 -1.01 -14.17
C GLN A 180 -28.05 0.25 -13.40
N ARG A 181 -27.80 0.27 -12.09
CA ARG A 181 -28.12 1.41 -11.22
C ARG A 181 -26.96 2.41 -11.26
N ILE A 182 -27.17 3.53 -11.96
CA ILE A 182 -26.15 4.58 -12.17
C ILE A 182 -26.47 5.89 -11.43
N GLY A 183 -27.59 5.94 -10.70
CA GLY A 183 -28.00 7.10 -9.91
C GLY A 183 -27.29 7.17 -8.56
N LEU A 184 -27.19 8.38 -8.00
CA LEU A 184 -26.64 8.60 -6.67
C LEU A 184 -27.41 7.77 -5.62
N ASN A 185 -26.69 6.99 -4.81
CA ASN A 185 -27.24 6.09 -3.79
C ASN A 185 -28.24 5.05 -4.32
N GLN A 186 -28.23 4.75 -5.63
CA GLN A 186 -28.95 3.61 -6.18
C GLN A 186 -28.05 2.38 -6.14
N LEU A 187 -27.94 1.78 -4.96
CA LEU A 187 -27.13 0.57 -4.77
C LEU A 187 -27.79 -0.62 -5.48
N GLU A 188 -27.02 -1.44 -6.19
CA GLU A 188 -27.40 -2.78 -6.65
C GLU A 188 -27.64 -3.72 -5.47
N ASP A 189 -28.33 -4.83 -5.70
CA ASP A 189 -28.65 -5.78 -4.61
C ASP A 189 -27.40 -6.48 -4.06
N ARG A 190 -26.31 -6.48 -4.84
CA ARG A 190 -24.98 -6.99 -4.47
C ARG A 190 -24.11 -6.00 -3.70
N GLU A 191 -24.51 -4.73 -3.62
CA GLU A 191 -23.78 -3.72 -2.86
C GLU A 191 -24.16 -3.81 -1.38
N PRO A 192 -23.17 -3.93 -0.48
CA PRO A 192 -23.46 -4.02 0.94
C PRO A 192 -23.95 -2.67 1.47
N ARG A 193 -24.79 -2.72 2.50
CA ARG A 193 -25.22 -1.53 3.24
C ARG A 193 -24.43 -1.47 4.54
N ALA A 194 -23.97 -0.28 4.90
CA ALA A 194 -23.32 -0.08 6.19
C ALA A 194 -24.33 -0.38 7.32
N GLU A 195 -23.86 -1.01 8.40
CA GLU A 195 -24.71 -1.33 9.54
C GLU A 195 -25.19 -0.04 10.23
N GLY A 196 -26.48 0.02 10.60
CA GLY A 196 -27.06 1.16 11.32
C GLY A 196 -27.57 2.31 10.44
N ILE A 197 -27.84 2.07 9.16
CA ILE A 197 -28.56 2.98 8.24
C ILE A 197 -30.00 2.50 8.03
#